data_AF-A0A946S4Y4-F1
#
_entry.id   AF-A0A946S4Y4-F1
#
_cell.length_a   1.000
_cell.length_b   1.000
_cell.length_c   1.000
_cell.angle_alpha   90.00
_cell.angle_beta   90.00
_cell.angle_gamma   90.00
#
_symmetry.space_group_name_H-M   'P 1'
#
loop_
_entity.id
_entity.type
_entity.pdbx_description
1 polymer ?
#
loop_
_entity_poly.entity_id
_entity_poly.type
_entity_poly.pdbx_seq_one_letter_code
_entity_poly.pdbx_strand_id
1 'polypeptide(L)'
;MKFGIIEFLTLIGALGFFIYGMKVMSDGIQKVAGSKMRSILSKMTSTRFLGITTGFILTALLQSSSATTVMIVSFVNAGLLSLVESIGVIMGANIGTTITAWLISLLGFKVKISSIALPIIAIGFPMMFSSKSKIKAWAEVLIGFALLFMGLDELKHSVPNLKESPEFLEFVRHYANMGILTTIIFVGVGTLLTLIVQSSSAAMAITLIMCYYGYIPFELAAAMVLGENIGTTITANLAAMVGNVHAKRAAKAHLIFNVFGVIWMIFTFSFFINGINSFMSNNPTIIKELVELKNEKEYVILDNSGYPVIENGLEKIFPDFTVAENYIKNNPDFTLEERKTTWNLFLFKSEEKDFIDWLKKEKNYEIQSVKNSEDIYKTEERVLIEIFNSKDKKRRNAFCESNIGRLRSMEEIENVSDNYICSPIANRKAVPIALAIFHTVFNIFNVLLLVWFVPLISRIVIRMQPSKGETDEEFHLEHIGGGLMQTAELSVLEAKKEVIKFGEITTRLFNMIPALMKETDNKKFDALMKRIRKYEDITDKMEVEIADYLAKSAQGEMSDAASIKVRSMISIINDMER
;
A
#
# COMPACT_ATOMS: atom_id res chain seq x y z
N MET A 1 8.72 -8.44 -27.66
CA MET A 1 8.52 -9.91 -27.59
C MET A 1 7.06 -10.19 -27.31
N LYS A 2 6.47 -11.27 -27.85
CA LYS A 2 5.09 -11.63 -27.49
C LYS A 2 5.09 -12.17 -26.07
N PHE A 3 4.31 -11.55 -25.17
CA PHE A 3 4.09 -12.03 -23.81
C PHE A 3 3.48 -13.43 -23.86
N GLY A 4 4.30 -14.44 -23.53
CA GLY A 4 3.93 -15.84 -23.57
C GLY A 4 3.62 -16.39 -22.18
N ILE A 5 3.41 -17.70 -22.13
CA ILE A 5 3.14 -18.44 -20.88
C ILE A 5 4.33 -18.31 -19.92
N ILE A 6 5.57 -18.32 -20.45
CA ILE A 6 6.77 -18.23 -19.61
C ILE A 6 6.84 -16.86 -18.93
N GLU A 7 6.66 -15.76 -19.69
CA GLU A 7 6.68 -14.40 -19.13
C GLU A 7 5.57 -14.20 -18.10
N PHE A 8 4.37 -14.77 -18.34
CA PHE A 8 3.29 -14.76 -17.37
C PHE A 8 3.64 -15.53 -16.08
N LEU A 9 4.25 -16.71 -16.20
CA LEU A 9 4.71 -17.49 -15.05
C LEU A 9 5.87 -16.79 -14.32
N THR A 10 6.76 -16.11 -15.03
CA THR A 10 7.83 -15.29 -14.42
C THR A 10 7.24 -14.14 -13.62
N LEU A 11 6.24 -13.43 -14.17
CA LEU A 11 5.53 -12.36 -13.45
C LEU A 11 4.86 -12.89 -12.17
N ILE A 12 4.17 -14.04 -12.24
CA ILE A 12 3.58 -14.69 -11.07
C ILE A 12 4.67 -15.12 -10.07
N GLY A 13 5.78 -15.66 -10.55
CA GLY A 13 6.92 -16.06 -9.72
C GLY A 13 7.55 -14.88 -8.99
N ALA A 14 7.77 -13.76 -9.68
CA ALA A 14 8.28 -12.51 -9.12
C ALA A 14 7.34 -11.95 -8.05
N LEU A 15 6.03 -11.94 -8.34
CA LEU A 15 5.00 -11.59 -7.37
C LEU A 15 5.01 -12.53 -6.16
N GLY A 16 5.20 -13.83 -6.39
CA GLY A 16 5.34 -14.84 -5.35
C GLY A 16 6.55 -14.59 -4.45
N PHE A 17 7.72 -14.29 -5.03
CA PHE A 17 8.92 -13.90 -4.28
C PHE A 17 8.69 -12.65 -3.45
N PHE A 18 8.06 -11.62 -4.04
CA PHE A 18 7.75 -10.37 -3.35
C PHE A 18 6.83 -10.61 -2.14
N ILE A 19 5.72 -11.31 -2.34
CA ILE A 19 4.74 -11.62 -1.28
C ILE A 19 5.33 -12.54 -0.22
N TYR A 20 6.09 -13.56 -0.62
CA TYR A 20 6.74 -14.49 0.31
C TYR A 20 7.82 -13.78 1.14
N GLY A 21 8.63 -12.92 0.52
CA GLY A 21 9.60 -12.09 1.21
C GLY A 21 8.95 -11.21 2.27
N MET A 22 7.85 -10.53 1.93
CA MET A 22 7.05 -9.78 2.90
C MET A 22 6.54 -10.66 4.04
N LYS A 23 6.03 -11.86 3.76
CA LYS A 23 5.53 -12.78 4.79
C LYS A 23 6.63 -13.24 5.74
N VAL A 24 7.75 -13.73 5.21
CA VAL A 24 8.89 -14.19 6.02
C VAL A 24 9.47 -13.05 6.86
N MET A 25 9.58 -11.86 6.28
CA MET A 25 10.01 -10.67 7.01
C MET A 25 9.07 -10.35 8.17
N SER A 26 7.75 -10.39 7.93
CA SER A 26 6.72 -10.09 8.93
C SER A 26 6.70 -11.10 10.06
N ASP A 27 6.80 -12.40 9.74
CA ASP A 27 6.90 -13.48 10.72
C ASP A 27 8.18 -13.33 11.58
N GLY A 28 9.30 -12.97 10.94
CA GLY A 28 10.57 -12.65 11.61
C GLY A 28 10.42 -11.46 12.57
N ILE A 29 9.84 -10.34 12.13
CA ILE A 29 9.59 -9.16 12.97
C ILE A 29 8.69 -9.53 14.16
N GLN A 30 7.64 -10.32 13.92
CA GLN A 30 6.74 -10.79 14.98
C GLN A 30 7.47 -11.64 16.02
N LYS A 31 8.34 -12.57 15.60
CA LYS A 31 9.17 -13.40 16.49
C LYS A 31 10.20 -12.56 17.27
N VAL A 32 10.81 -11.55 16.63
CA VAL A 32 11.71 -10.59 17.30
C VAL A 32 10.94 -9.79 18.36
N ALA A 33 9.73 -9.34 18.04
CA ALA A 33 8.88 -8.58 18.95
C ALA A 33 8.40 -9.42 20.15
N GLY A 34 8.12 -10.71 19.96
CA GLY A 34 7.89 -11.69 21.03
C GLY A 34 6.88 -11.23 22.10
N SER A 35 7.34 -11.05 23.34
CA SER A 35 6.50 -10.59 24.46
C SER A 35 5.95 -9.17 24.30
N LYS A 36 6.61 -8.29 23.53
CA LYS A 36 6.08 -6.96 23.22
C LYS A 36 4.81 -7.06 22.37
N MET A 37 4.72 -8.03 21.47
CA MET A 37 3.50 -8.28 20.69
C MET A 37 2.35 -8.63 21.64
N ARG A 38 2.57 -9.55 22.59
CA ARG A 38 1.59 -9.86 23.65
C ARG A 38 1.20 -8.64 24.49
N SER A 39 2.15 -7.76 24.81
CA SER A 39 1.85 -6.52 25.55
C SER A 39 1.09 -5.49 24.72
N ILE A 40 1.33 -5.41 23.41
CA ILE A 40 0.54 -4.56 22.49
C ILE A 40 -0.88 -5.10 22.42
N LEU A 41 -1.04 -6.42 22.28
CA LEU A 41 -2.33 -7.10 22.28
C LEU A 41 -3.06 -6.94 23.63
N SER A 42 -2.37 -6.99 24.76
CA SER A 42 -2.99 -6.81 26.09
C SER A 42 -3.36 -5.34 26.38
N LYS A 43 -2.76 -4.39 25.66
CA LYS A 43 -3.10 -2.96 25.70
C LYS A 43 -4.07 -2.57 24.58
N MET A 44 -4.48 -3.53 23.75
CA MET A 44 -5.64 -3.32 22.91
C MET A 44 -6.81 -3.13 23.86
N THR A 45 -7.29 -1.89 23.91
CA THR A 45 -8.62 -1.47 24.38
C THR A 45 -8.71 -0.76 25.75
N SER A 46 -9.25 0.45 25.65
CA SER A 46 -9.94 1.22 26.68
C SER A 46 -10.55 2.48 26.03
N THR A 47 -9.95 2.98 24.93
CA THR A 47 -10.46 4.12 24.15
C THR A 47 -10.23 3.95 22.64
N ARG A 48 -11.02 4.67 21.82
CA ARG A 48 -10.92 4.66 20.35
C ARG A 48 -9.55 5.10 19.81
N PHE A 49 -8.91 6.07 20.46
CA PHE A 49 -7.59 6.58 20.05
C PHE A 49 -6.47 5.59 20.37
N LEU A 50 -6.55 4.92 21.53
CA LEU A 50 -5.62 3.83 21.84
C LEU A 50 -5.79 2.68 20.82
N GLY A 51 -7.03 2.38 20.42
CA GLY A 51 -7.31 1.45 19.33
C GLY A 51 -6.58 1.83 18.03
N ILE A 52 -6.69 3.09 17.59
CA ILE A 52 -6.01 3.59 16.37
C ILE A 52 -4.49 3.41 16.49
N THR A 53 -3.89 3.84 17.60
CA THR A 53 -2.43 3.70 17.78
C THR A 53 -2.00 2.23 17.76
N THR A 54 -2.75 1.36 18.41
CA THR A 54 -2.45 -0.07 18.43
C THR A 54 -2.58 -0.69 17.03
N GLY A 55 -3.63 -0.36 16.28
CA GLY A 55 -3.81 -0.82 14.91
C GLY A 55 -2.68 -0.37 13.99
N PHE A 56 -2.28 0.91 14.10
CA PHE A 56 -1.16 1.46 13.35
C PHE A 56 0.13 0.68 13.65
N ILE A 57 0.46 0.49 14.93
CA ILE A 57 1.68 -0.24 15.33
C ILE A 57 1.62 -1.70 14.86
N LEU A 58 0.49 -2.38 15.03
CA LEU A 58 0.33 -3.77 14.61
C LEU A 58 0.54 -3.92 13.10
N THR A 59 -0.12 -3.10 12.28
CA THR A 59 0.05 -3.18 10.82
C THR A 59 1.43 -2.70 10.38
N ALA A 60 2.01 -1.67 10.99
CA ALA A 60 3.36 -1.24 10.68
C ALA A 60 4.42 -2.32 10.98
N LEU A 61 4.25 -3.07 12.07
CA LEU A 61 5.13 -4.18 12.43
C LEU A 61 4.90 -5.41 11.54
N LEU A 62 3.64 -5.77 11.32
CA LEU A 62 3.27 -6.96 10.54
C LEU A 62 3.33 -6.72 9.03
N GLN A 63 3.48 -5.48 8.57
CA GLN A 63 3.50 -5.07 7.15
C GLN A 63 2.32 -5.61 6.32
N SER A 64 1.24 -6.03 6.98
CA SER A 64 0.09 -6.68 6.37
C SER A 64 -1.19 -6.25 7.08
N SER A 65 -1.92 -5.35 6.43
CA SER A 65 -3.21 -4.87 6.91
C SER A 65 -4.28 -5.94 6.80
N SER A 66 -4.22 -6.80 5.78
CA SER A 66 -5.08 -7.98 5.67
C SER A 66 -4.87 -8.96 6.83
N ALA A 67 -3.62 -9.27 7.21
CA ALA A 67 -3.37 -10.13 8.38
C ALA A 67 -3.84 -9.46 9.68
N THR A 68 -3.58 -8.15 9.84
CA THR A 68 -4.03 -7.41 11.02
C THR A 68 -5.55 -7.41 11.11
N THR A 69 -6.27 -7.08 10.04
CA THR A 69 -7.74 -6.99 10.03
C THR A 69 -8.41 -8.35 10.20
N VAL A 70 -7.87 -9.42 9.61
CA VAL A 70 -8.33 -10.80 9.86
C VAL A 70 -8.17 -11.15 11.34
N MET A 71 -7.05 -10.79 11.96
CA MET A 71 -6.85 -10.99 13.40
C MET A 71 -7.87 -10.21 14.24
N ILE A 72 -8.16 -8.95 13.88
CA ILE A 72 -9.19 -8.15 14.57
C ILE A 72 -10.57 -8.78 14.42
N VAL A 73 -10.95 -9.20 13.20
CA VAL A 73 -12.20 -9.93 12.97
C VAL A 73 -12.26 -11.20 13.80
N SER A 74 -11.17 -11.95 13.91
CA SER A 74 -11.09 -13.16 14.74
C SER A 74 -11.19 -12.87 16.24
N PHE A 75 -10.63 -11.76 16.73
CA PHE A 75 -10.77 -11.36 18.13
C PHE A 75 -12.17 -10.87 18.48
N VAL A 76 -12.81 -10.12 17.57
CA VAL A 76 -14.24 -9.80 17.70
C VAL A 76 -15.06 -11.10 17.65
N ASN A 77 -14.65 -12.05 16.81
CA ASN A 77 -15.32 -13.35 16.72
C ASN A 77 -15.20 -14.17 18.02
N ALA A 78 -14.14 -13.96 18.79
CA ALA A 78 -13.86 -14.67 20.03
C ALA A 78 -14.40 -13.93 21.27
N GLY A 79 -15.06 -12.78 21.11
CA GLY A 79 -15.51 -11.94 22.23
C GLY A 79 -14.41 -11.12 22.91
N LEU A 80 -13.16 -11.20 22.43
CA LEU A 80 -12.00 -10.52 23.01
C LEU A 80 -11.95 -9.02 22.71
N LEU A 81 -12.73 -8.55 21.74
CA LEU A 81 -12.86 -7.14 21.38
C LEU A 81 -14.33 -6.81 21.09
N SER A 82 -14.79 -5.69 21.60
CA SER A 82 -16.07 -5.14 21.16
C SER A 82 -15.99 -4.62 19.73
N LEU A 83 -17.15 -4.50 19.08
CA LEU A 83 -17.25 -3.89 17.75
C LEU A 83 -16.67 -2.47 17.72
N VAL A 84 -16.93 -1.65 18.74
CA VAL A 84 -16.47 -0.25 18.79
C VAL A 84 -14.95 -0.17 18.89
N GLU A 85 -14.36 -1.02 19.73
CA GLU A 85 -12.90 -1.12 19.86
C GLU A 85 -12.26 -1.60 18.57
N SER A 86 -12.83 -2.63 17.94
CA SER A 86 -12.32 -3.16 16.68
C SER A 86 -12.30 -2.11 15.57
N ILE A 87 -13.30 -1.21 15.52
CA ILE A 87 -13.36 -0.14 14.52
C ILE A 87 -12.17 0.81 14.72
N GLY A 88 -11.83 1.16 15.96
CA GLY A 88 -10.66 1.98 16.26
C GLY A 88 -9.36 1.31 15.80
N VAL A 89 -9.20 0.01 16.05
CA VAL A 89 -8.01 -0.74 15.61
C VAL A 89 -7.94 -0.86 14.08
N ILE A 90 -9.06 -1.10 13.41
CA ILE A 90 -9.16 -1.14 11.95
C ILE A 90 -8.76 0.21 11.33
N MET A 91 -9.21 1.33 11.90
CA MET A 91 -8.80 2.67 11.47
C MET A 91 -7.28 2.84 11.55
N GLY A 92 -6.68 2.41 12.66
CA GLY A 92 -5.22 2.39 12.84
C GLY A 92 -4.49 1.55 11.81
N ALA A 93 -4.99 0.34 11.55
CA ALA A 93 -4.40 -0.59 10.58
C ALA A 93 -4.33 0.02 9.17
N ASN A 94 -5.35 0.77 8.77
CA ASN A 94 -5.35 1.47 7.48
C ASN A 94 -4.24 2.54 7.41
N ILE A 95 -3.96 3.28 8.48
CA ILE A 95 -2.77 4.16 8.54
C ILE A 95 -1.48 3.36 8.44
N GLY A 96 -1.39 2.24 9.17
CA GLY A 96 -0.19 1.39 9.20
C GLY A 96 0.18 0.81 7.82
N THR A 97 -0.80 0.56 6.96
CA THR A 97 -0.61 0.08 5.58
C THR A 97 0.29 1.00 4.76
N THR A 98 0.33 2.29 5.10
CA THR A 98 1.10 3.29 4.35
C THR A 98 2.61 3.10 4.50
N ILE A 99 3.07 2.41 5.57
CA ILE A 99 4.49 2.11 5.77
C ILE A 99 5.06 1.28 4.62
N THR A 100 4.27 0.40 4.02
CA THR A 100 4.71 -0.39 2.88
C THR A 100 5.04 0.50 1.67
N ALA A 101 4.22 1.52 1.39
CA ALA A 101 4.50 2.45 0.30
C ALA A 101 5.81 3.23 0.54
N TRP A 102 6.08 3.62 1.79
CA TRP A 102 7.36 4.24 2.18
C TRP A 102 8.54 3.28 2.06
N LEU A 103 8.38 2.03 2.46
CA LEU A 103 9.40 1.00 2.33
C LEU A 103 9.78 0.78 0.86
N ILE A 104 8.79 0.66 -0.02
CA ILE A 104 9.02 0.50 -1.47
C ILE A 104 9.57 1.80 -2.08
N SER A 105 9.05 2.97 -1.70
CA SER A 105 9.52 4.24 -2.26
C SER A 105 10.96 4.58 -1.88
N LEU A 106 11.33 4.41 -0.61
CA LEU A 106 12.65 4.81 -0.11
C LEU A 106 13.74 3.80 -0.42
N LEU A 107 13.38 2.52 -0.53
CA LEU A 107 14.35 1.44 -0.72
C LEU A 107 14.19 0.79 -2.11
N GLY A 108 12.98 0.54 -2.58
CA GLY A 108 12.73 -0.25 -3.79
C GLY A 108 13.22 0.37 -5.10
N PHE A 109 13.31 1.70 -5.15
CA PHE A 109 13.74 2.45 -6.35
C PHE A 109 15.07 3.18 -6.16
N LYS A 110 15.59 3.21 -4.93
CA LYS A 110 16.92 3.75 -4.62
C LYS A 110 17.95 2.65 -4.68
N VAL A 111 19.02 2.83 -5.46
CA VAL A 111 20.18 1.92 -5.52
C VAL A 111 19.80 0.54 -6.09
N LYS A 112 20.77 -0.18 -6.65
CA LYS A 112 20.65 -1.60 -6.99
C LYS A 112 20.44 -2.40 -5.70
N ILE A 113 19.31 -2.28 -4.98
CA ILE A 113 19.11 -3.05 -3.74
C ILE A 113 19.11 -4.55 -4.04
N SER A 114 18.69 -4.94 -5.25
CA SER A 114 18.94 -6.27 -5.81
C SER A 114 20.41 -6.72 -5.69
N SER A 115 21.38 -5.82 -5.91
CA SER A 115 22.81 -6.11 -5.75
C SER A 115 23.28 -6.30 -4.31
N ILE A 116 22.58 -5.75 -3.31
CA ILE A 116 22.86 -6.00 -1.89
C ILE A 116 22.03 -7.15 -1.32
N ALA A 117 20.98 -7.61 -2.02
CA ALA A 117 20.12 -8.69 -1.57
C ALA A 117 20.91 -10.00 -1.37
N LEU A 118 21.80 -10.37 -2.30
CA LEU A 118 22.66 -11.54 -2.16
C LEU A 118 23.63 -11.43 -0.96
N PRO A 119 24.35 -10.30 -0.75
CA PRO A 119 25.08 -10.06 0.49
C PRO A 119 24.24 -10.18 1.78
N ILE A 120 23.00 -9.66 1.79
CA ILE A 120 22.10 -9.79 2.93
C ILE A 120 21.73 -11.26 3.18
N ILE A 121 21.45 -12.03 2.12
CA ILE A 121 21.20 -13.48 2.22
C ILE A 121 22.45 -14.21 2.72
N ALA A 122 23.64 -13.85 2.25
CA ALA A 122 24.89 -14.47 2.69
C ALA A 122 25.12 -14.31 4.21
N ILE A 123 24.61 -13.24 4.82
CA ILE A 123 24.64 -13.02 6.28
C ILE A 123 23.46 -13.72 6.97
N GLY A 124 22.24 -13.55 6.45
CA GLY A 124 21.02 -14.08 7.04
C GLY A 124 20.95 -15.61 7.01
N PHE A 125 21.43 -16.25 5.94
CA PHE A 125 21.34 -17.70 5.77
C PHE A 125 22.11 -18.48 6.85
N PRO A 126 23.39 -18.18 7.18
CA PRO A 126 24.06 -18.77 8.34
C PRO A 126 23.33 -18.53 9.67
N MET A 127 22.79 -17.32 9.88
CA MET A 127 22.05 -16.98 11.10
C MET A 127 20.81 -17.86 11.31
N MET A 128 20.19 -18.33 10.22
CA MET A 128 19.02 -19.22 10.25
C MET A 128 19.32 -20.58 10.91
N PHE A 129 20.57 -21.04 10.89
CA PHE A 129 21.00 -22.28 11.53
C PHE A 129 21.37 -22.10 13.02
N SER A 130 21.31 -20.87 13.55
CA SER A 130 21.63 -20.61 14.95
C SER A 130 20.71 -21.36 15.91
N SER A 131 21.23 -21.88 17.01
CA SER A 131 20.41 -22.44 18.10
C SER A 131 19.60 -21.36 18.84
N LYS A 132 19.99 -20.07 18.73
CA LYS A 132 19.34 -18.96 19.42
C LYS A 132 18.11 -18.47 18.63
N SER A 133 16.92 -18.63 19.22
CA SER A 133 15.63 -18.23 18.60
C SER A 133 15.59 -16.77 18.12
N LYS A 134 16.17 -15.82 18.88
CA LYS A 134 16.23 -14.41 18.46
C LYS A 134 17.10 -14.20 17.21
N ILE A 135 18.20 -14.94 17.05
CA ILE A 135 19.07 -14.83 15.87
C ILE A 135 18.37 -15.40 14.64
N LYS A 136 17.68 -16.55 14.80
CA LYS A 136 16.81 -17.11 13.75
C LYS A 136 15.72 -16.14 13.30
N ALA A 137 15.08 -15.46 14.26
CA ALA A 137 14.06 -14.47 13.93
C ALA A 137 14.63 -13.30 13.11
N TRP A 138 15.80 -12.77 13.48
CA TRP A 138 16.48 -11.76 12.67
C TRP A 138 16.97 -12.28 11.32
N ALA A 139 17.36 -13.56 11.21
CA ALA A 139 17.67 -14.20 9.95
C ALA A 139 16.47 -14.18 9.00
N GLU A 140 15.28 -14.53 9.51
CA GLU A 140 14.03 -14.45 8.76
C GLU A 140 13.72 -13.01 8.30
N VAL A 141 13.94 -12.00 9.16
CA VAL A 141 13.81 -10.58 8.76
C VAL A 141 14.73 -10.25 7.59
N LEU A 142 16.02 -10.60 7.69
CA LEU A 142 17.01 -10.29 6.64
C LEU A 142 16.73 -11.04 5.33
N ILE A 143 16.43 -12.34 5.40
CA ILE A 143 16.11 -13.16 4.23
C ILE A 143 14.81 -12.67 3.59
N GLY A 144 13.78 -12.42 4.39
CA GLY A 144 12.50 -11.89 3.91
C GLY A 144 12.66 -10.53 3.22
N PHE A 145 13.46 -9.63 3.80
CA PHE A 145 13.83 -8.36 3.20
C PHE A 145 14.53 -8.55 1.85
N ALA A 146 15.54 -9.42 1.76
CA ALA A 146 16.24 -9.67 0.51
C ALA A 146 15.33 -10.26 -0.58
N LEU A 147 14.49 -11.26 -0.24
CA LEU A 147 13.53 -11.87 -1.15
C LEU A 147 12.47 -10.88 -1.63
N LEU A 148 12.02 -9.98 -0.75
CA LEU A 148 11.09 -8.89 -1.09
C LEU A 148 11.70 -8.02 -2.19
N PHE A 149 12.93 -7.52 -2.02
CA PHE A 149 13.54 -6.64 -3.03
C PHE A 149 13.95 -7.38 -4.30
N MET A 150 14.40 -8.64 -4.22
CA MET A 150 14.63 -9.46 -5.41
C MET A 150 13.34 -9.68 -6.20
N GLY A 151 12.22 -9.97 -5.50
CA GLY A 151 10.91 -10.08 -6.13
C GLY A 151 10.44 -8.77 -6.76
N LEU A 152 10.68 -7.64 -6.10
CA LEU A 152 10.34 -6.31 -6.65
C LEU A 152 11.17 -5.97 -7.90
N ASP A 153 12.46 -6.29 -7.89
CA ASP A 153 13.35 -6.11 -9.03
C ASP A 153 12.95 -7.04 -10.20
N GLU A 154 12.62 -8.30 -9.92
CA GLU A 154 12.13 -9.21 -10.97
C GLU A 154 10.75 -8.77 -11.50
N LEU A 155 9.85 -8.27 -10.64
CA LEU A 155 8.57 -7.69 -11.05
C LEU A 155 8.79 -6.52 -12.02
N LYS A 156 9.75 -5.65 -11.71
CA LYS A 156 10.15 -4.51 -12.54
C LYS A 156 10.58 -4.95 -13.95
N HIS A 157 11.31 -6.06 -14.08
CA HIS A 157 11.77 -6.60 -15.37
C HIS A 157 10.74 -7.51 -16.07
N SER A 158 9.83 -8.13 -15.32
CA SER A 158 8.83 -9.08 -15.82
C SER A 158 7.56 -8.41 -16.35
N VAL A 159 7.25 -7.19 -15.91
CA VAL A 159 6.13 -6.43 -16.46
C VAL A 159 6.44 -6.11 -17.92
N PRO A 160 5.60 -6.57 -18.88
CA PRO A 160 5.83 -6.30 -20.28
C PRO A 160 5.83 -4.79 -20.52
N ASN A 161 6.53 -4.34 -21.58
CA ASN A 161 6.47 -2.93 -21.96
C ASN A 161 5.04 -2.58 -22.41
N LEU A 162 4.22 -2.07 -21.50
CA LEU A 162 2.81 -1.77 -21.77
C LEU A 162 2.64 -0.66 -22.80
N LYS A 163 3.69 0.14 -23.07
CA LYS A 163 3.69 1.10 -24.18
C LYS A 163 3.68 0.43 -25.55
N GLU A 164 4.08 -0.84 -25.64
CA GLU A 164 4.00 -1.63 -26.87
C GLU A 164 2.64 -2.32 -27.05
N SER A 165 1.69 -2.16 -26.11
CA SER A 165 0.30 -2.62 -26.25
C SER A 165 -0.60 -1.48 -26.72
N PRO A 166 -1.08 -1.51 -27.97
CA PRO A 166 -2.04 -0.54 -28.49
C PRO A 166 -3.31 -0.47 -27.65
N GLU A 167 -3.81 -1.61 -27.16
CA GLU A 167 -5.04 -1.72 -26.36
C GLU A 167 -4.89 -1.01 -25.01
N PHE A 168 -3.73 -1.19 -24.35
CA PHE A 168 -3.45 -0.51 -23.09
C PHE A 168 -3.32 1.01 -23.28
N LEU A 169 -2.62 1.45 -24.33
CA LEU A 169 -2.47 2.88 -24.63
C LEU A 169 -3.81 3.52 -25.00
N GLU A 170 -4.65 2.83 -25.77
CA GLU A 170 -6.00 3.29 -26.12
C GLU A 170 -6.88 3.40 -24.86
N PHE A 171 -6.84 2.40 -23.98
CA PHE A 171 -7.53 2.44 -22.69
C PHE A 171 -7.10 3.67 -21.87
N VAL A 172 -5.80 3.87 -21.67
CA VAL A 172 -5.30 5.01 -20.88
C VAL A 172 -5.70 6.33 -21.54
N ARG A 173 -5.51 6.50 -22.87
CA ARG A 173 -5.87 7.74 -23.57
C ARG A 173 -7.37 8.06 -23.52
N HIS A 174 -8.22 7.05 -23.70
CA HIS A 174 -9.67 7.24 -23.73
C HIS A 174 -10.21 7.63 -22.36
N TYR A 175 -9.73 6.96 -21.30
CA TYR A 175 -10.27 7.14 -19.95
C TYR A 175 -9.52 8.16 -19.09
N ALA A 176 -8.36 8.67 -19.51
CA ALA A 176 -7.56 9.62 -18.71
C ALA A 176 -8.11 11.05 -18.66
N ASN A 177 -8.94 11.47 -19.62
CA ASN A 177 -9.33 12.89 -19.78
C ASN A 177 -10.83 13.18 -19.52
N MET A 178 -11.48 12.38 -18.68
CA MET A 178 -12.92 12.50 -18.38
C MET A 178 -13.21 13.24 -17.05
N GLY A 179 -12.21 13.91 -16.47
CA GLY A 179 -12.33 14.62 -15.20
C GLY A 179 -12.61 13.67 -14.03
N ILE A 180 -13.66 13.93 -13.25
CA ILE A 180 -14.01 13.11 -12.06
C ILE A 180 -14.32 11.64 -12.42
N LEU A 181 -14.82 11.40 -13.63
CA LEU A 181 -15.14 10.05 -14.10
C LEU A 181 -13.86 9.22 -14.27
N THR A 182 -12.76 9.83 -14.71
CA THR A 182 -11.44 9.19 -14.75
C THR A 182 -11.04 8.69 -13.36
N THR A 183 -11.16 9.53 -12.34
CA THR A 183 -10.85 9.14 -10.95
C THR A 183 -11.69 7.95 -10.51
N ILE A 184 -12.99 7.94 -10.78
CA ILE A 184 -13.89 6.83 -10.41
C ILE A 184 -13.51 5.53 -11.13
N ILE A 185 -13.18 5.59 -12.42
CA ILE A 185 -12.76 4.42 -13.20
C ILE A 185 -11.48 3.83 -12.62
N PHE A 186 -10.48 4.65 -12.36
CA PHE A 186 -9.19 4.17 -11.85
C PHE A 186 -9.25 3.75 -10.37
N VAL A 187 -10.15 4.32 -9.56
CA VAL A 187 -10.56 3.73 -8.27
C VAL A 187 -11.09 2.30 -8.48
N GLY A 188 -11.99 2.10 -9.45
CA GLY A 188 -12.50 0.77 -9.80
C GLY A 188 -11.39 -0.21 -10.22
N VAL A 189 -10.44 0.25 -11.05
CA VAL A 189 -9.27 -0.55 -11.48
C VAL A 189 -8.42 -0.96 -10.28
N GLY A 190 -8.09 -0.02 -9.39
CA GLY A 190 -7.32 -0.30 -8.17
C GLY A 190 -8.05 -1.26 -7.22
N THR A 191 -9.36 -1.10 -7.05
CA THR A 191 -10.18 -2.05 -6.28
C THR A 191 -10.10 -3.45 -6.88
N LEU A 192 -10.31 -3.59 -8.19
CA LEU A 192 -10.25 -4.88 -8.87
C LEU A 192 -8.86 -5.53 -8.78
N LEU A 193 -7.80 -4.74 -8.98
CA LEU A 193 -6.42 -5.19 -8.84
C LEU A 193 -6.19 -5.82 -7.47
N THR A 194 -6.58 -5.13 -6.39
CA THR A 194 -6.43 -5.65 -5.03
C THR A 194 -7.35 -6.83 -4.73
N LEU A 195 -8.55 -6.89 -5.30
CA LEU A 195 -9.44 -8.06 -5.14
C LEU A 195 -8.84 -9.33 -5.74
N ILE A 196 -8.17 -9.21 -6.90
CA ILE A 196 -7.51 -10.32 -7.58
C ILE A 196 -6.25 -10.74 -6.83
N VAL A 197 -5.40 -9.77 -6.50
CA VAL A 197 -4.09 -10.02 -5.88
C VAL A 197 -4.21 -10.36 -4.39
N GLN A 198 -5.27 -9.92 -3.73
CA GLN A 198 -5.55 -10.07 -2.29
C GLN A 198 -4.41 -9.61 -1.36
N SER A 199 -3.53 -8.76 -1.86
CA SER A 199 -2.40 -8.19 -1.12
C SER A 199 -2.28 -6.72 -1.45
N SER A 200 -2.54 -5.87 -0.46
CA SER A 200 -2.43 -4.41 -0.56
C SER A 200 -1.03 -3.97 -0.97
N SER A 201 -0.02 -4.63 -0.40
CA SER A 201 1.39 -4.33 -0.64
C SER A 201 1.82 -4.66 -2.06
N ALA A 202 1.29 -5.76 -2.62
CA ALA A 202 1.55 -6.14 -3.99
C ALA A 202 0.81 -5.25 -5.01
N ALA A 203 -0.47 -4.91 -4.75
CA ALA A 203 -1.21 -3.98 -5.58
C ALA A 203 -0.51 -2.62 -5.66
N MET A 204 -0.13 -2.06 -4.50
CA MET A 204 0.64 -0.81 -4.43
C MET A 204 1.97 -0.89 -5.19
N ALA A 205 2.70 -2.02 -5.09
CA ALA A 205 3.94 -2.21 -5.83
C ALA A 205 3.71 -2.19 -7.35
N ILE A 206 2.67 -2.85 -7.84
CA ILE A 206 2.29 -2.85 -9.26
C ILE A 206 1.91 -1.44 -9.72
N THR A 207 1.07 -0.73 -8.96
CA THR A 207 0.66 0.65 -9.26
C THR A 207 1.84 1.61 -9.31
N LEU A 208 2.77 1.46 -8.36
CA LEU A 208 3.97 2.29 -8.31
C LEU A 208 4.93 1.97 -9.46
N ILE A 209 5.12 0.69 -9.83
CA ILE A 209 5.89 0.29 -11.02
C ILE A 209 5.27 0.87 -12.30
N MET A 210 3.95 0.78 -12.46
CA MET A 210 3.26 1.33 -13.64
C MET A 210 3.46 2.83 -13.76
N CYS A 211 3.46 3.54 -12.64
CA CYS A 211 3.65 4.99 -12.63
C CYS A 211 5.12 5.38 -12.82
N TYR A 212 6.05 4.67 -12.19
CA TYR A 212 7.50 4.88 -12.35
C TYR A 212 7.97 4.73 -13.80
N TYR A 213 7.47 3.72 -14.51
CA TYR A 213 7.77 3.52 -15.94
C TYR A 213 6.98 4.44 -16.89
N GLY A 214 6.03 5.21 -16.36
CA GLY A 214 5.22 6.14 -17.12
C GLY A 214 4.14 5.46 -17.97
N TYR A 215 3.66 4.30 -17.56
CA TYR A 215 2.47 3.67 -18.16
C TYR A 215 1.20 4.41 -17.74
N ILE A 216 1.16 4.92 -16.51
CA ILE A 216 0.10 5.79 -16.00
C ILE A 216 0.71 7.00 -15.30
N PRO A 217 0.08 8.19 -15.36
CA PRO A 217 0.55 9.36 -14.62
C PRO A 217 0.17 9.27 -13.14
N PHE A 218 0.76 10.16 -12.34
CA PHE A 218 0.64 10.18 -10.87
C PHE A 218 -0.83 10.20 -10.40
N GLU A 219 -1.69 10.96 -11.09
CA GLU A 219 -3.09 11.14 -10.75
C GLU A 219 -3.87 9.83 -10.90
N LEU A 220 -3.61 9.06 -11.96
CA LEU A 220 -4.27 7.77 -12.16
C LEU A 220 -3.78 6.76 -11.13
N ALA A 221 -2.48 6.77 -10.83
CA ALA A 221 -1.92 5.92 -9.79
C ALA A 221 -2.50 6.26 -8.40
N ALA A 222 -2.64 7.54 -8.06
CA ALA A 222 -3.27 7.97 -6.81
C ALA A 222 -4.74 7.55 -6.74
N ALA A 223 -5.48 7.65 -7.84
CA ALA A 223 -6.85 7.13 -7.92
C ALA A 223 -6.90 5.61 -7.72
N MET A 224 -5.96 4.86 -8.31
CA MET A 224 -5.83 3.42 -8.08
C MET A 224 -5.57 3.11 -6.60
N VAL A 225 -4.66 3.82 -5.92
CA VAL A 225 -4.38 3.63 -4.49
C VAL A 225 -5.64 3.81 -3.63
N LEU A 226 -6.51 4.76 -3.95
CA LEU A 226 -7.82 4.88 -3.28
C LEU A 226 -8.67 3.61 -3.48
N GLY A 227 -8.71 3.12 -4.71
CA GLY A 227 -9.35 1.86 -5.06
C GLY A 227 -8.79 0.66 -4.32
N GLU A 228 -7.47 0.56 -4.22
CA GLU A 228 -6.77 -0.50 -3.53
C GLU A 228 -7.18 -0.57 -2.06
N ASN A 229 -7.36 0.58 -1.40
CA ASN A 229 -7.82 0.65 -0.02
C ASN A 229 -9.23 0.07 0.17
N ILE A 230 -10.14 0.26 -0.79
CA ILE A 230 -11.43 -0.45 -0.81
C ILE A 230 -11.21 -1.96 -0.99
N GLY A 231 -10.38 -2.34 -1.97
CA GLY A 231 -10.13 -3.74 -2.29
C GLY A 231 -9.57 -4.55 -1.11
N THR A 232 -8.72 -3.94 -0.26
CA THR A 232 -8.14 -4.61 0.92
C THR A 232 -9.17 -5.18 1.89
N THR A 233 -10.40 -4.67 1.87
CA THR A 233 -11.48 -5.05 2.79
C THR A 233 -12.02 -6.45 2.52
N ILE A 234 -11.70 -7.05 1.36
CA ILE A 234 -12.21 -8.37 0.98
C ILE A 234 -11.73 -9.46 1.94
N THR A 235 -10.48 -9.40 2.41
CA THR A 235 -9.89 -10.45 3.26
C THR A 235 -10.61 -10.54 4.61
N ALA A 236 -10.96 -9.39 5.19
CA ALA A 236 -11.74 -9.33 6.42
C ALA A 236 -13.16 -9.87 6.23
N ASN A 237 -13.79 -9.56 5.09
CA ASN A 237 -15.13 -10.06 4.78
C ASN A 237 -15.13 -11.58 4.56
N LEU A 238 -14.15 -12.12 3.84
CA LEU A 238 -13.98 -13.57 3.65
C LEU A 238 -13.75 -14.29 4.99
N ALA A 239 -12.88 -13.75 5.85
CA ALA A 239 -12.66 -14.31 7.19
C ALA A 239 -13.93 -14.26 8.06
N ALA A 240 -14.71 -13.19 7.99
CA ALA A 240 -15.93 -13.04 8.76
C ALA A 240 -17.09 -13.92 8.27
N MET A 241 -17.05 -14.46 7.05
CA MET A 241 -18.16 -15.28 6.50
C MET A 241 -18.47 -16.50 7.39
N VAL A 242 -17.42 -17.14 7.90
CA VAL A 242 -17.50 -18.30 8.81
C VAL A 242 -17.67 -17.92 10.28
N GLY A 243 -17.65 -16.62 10.58
CA GLY A 243 -17.80 -16.09 11.93
C GLY A 243 -19.23 -15.71 12.31
N ASN A 244 -19.36 -15.26 13.56
CA ASN A 244 -20.61 -14.79 14.14
C ASN A 244 -21.04 -13.41 13.60
N VAL A 245 -22.13 -12.86 14.16
CA VAL A 245 -22.67 -11.56 13.77
C VAL A 245 -21.71 -10.39 14.02
N HIS A 246 -20.94 -10.43 15.11
CA HIS A 246 -19.97 -9.39 15.49
C HIS A 246 -18.77 -9.36 14.55
N ALA A 247 -18.23 -10.53 14.19
CA ALA A 247 -17.17 -10.67 13.18
C ALA A 247 -17.60 -10.05 11.84
N LYS A 248 -18.83 -10.36 11.39
CA LYS A 248 -19.43 -9.79 10.17
C LYS A 248 -19.63 -8.29 10.27
N ARG A 249 -20.03 -7.77 11.45
CA ARG A 249 -20.16 -6.32 11.68
C ARG A 249 -18.80 -5.61 11.63
N ALA A 250 -17.75 -6.20 12.20
CA ALA A 250 -16.40 -5.63 12.15
C ALA A 250 -15.86 -5.57 10.72
N ALA A 251 -16.01 -6.65 9.94
CA ALA A 251 -15.62 -6.68 8.53
C ALA A 251 -16.41 -5.66 7.67
N LYS A 252 -17.73 -5.54 7.91
CA LYS A 252 -18.55 -4.50 7.25
C LYS A 252 -18.14 -3.09 7.66
N ALA A 253 -17.71 -2.89 8.90
CA ALA A 253 -17.23 -1.59 9.36
C ALA A 253 -15.93 -1.19 8.65
N HIS A 254 -15.02 -2.15 8.41
CA HIS A 254 -13.82 -1.94 7.60
C HIS A 254 -14.15 -1.54 6.16
N LEU A 255 -15.14 -2.20 5.55
CA LEU A 255 -15.64 -1.85 4.21
C LEU A 255 -16.22 -0.43 4.18
N ILE A 256 -17.14 -0.10 5.08
CA ILE A 256 -17.79 1.22 5.14
C ILE A 256 -16.77 2.33 5.36
N PHE A 257 -15.81 2.13 6.26
CA PHE A 257 -14.75 3.09 6.54
C PHE A 257 -13.95 3.43 5.27
N ASN A 258 -13.54 2.42 4.51
CA ASN A 258 -12.75 2.64 3.28
C ASN A 258 -13.59 3.22 2.15
N VAL A 259 -14.81 2.72 1.93
CA VAL A 259 -15.71 3.24 0.89
C VAL A 259 -16.06 4.69 1.14
N PHE A 260 -16.48 5.04 2.36
CA PHE A 260 -16.75 6.44 2.69
C PHE A 260 -15.50 7.30 2.57
N GLY A 261 -14.35 6.76 2.98
CA GLY A 261 -13.06 7.41 2.83
C GLY A 261 -12.76 7.85 1.40
N VAL A 262 -12.93 6.93 0.47
CA VAL A 262 -12.73 7.20 -0.95
C VAL A 262 -13.77 8.18 -1.50
N ILE A 263 -15.04 8.07 -1.07
CA ILE A 263 -16.11 8.98 -1.53
C ILE A 263 -15.76 10.44 -1.24
N TRP A 264 -15.39 10.79 0.00
CA TRP A 264 -15.06 12.18 0.30
C TRP A 264 -13.77 12.62 -0.40
N MET A 265 -12.79 11.72 -0.52
CA MET A 265 -11.53 12.02 -1.19
C MET A 265 -11.72 12.30 -2.69
N ILE A 266 -12.65 11.63 -3.37
CA ILE A 266 -12.99 11.91 -4.78
C ILE A 266 -13.41 13.37 -4.97
N PHE A 267 -14.21 13.93 -4.06
CA PHE A 267 -14.64 15.34 -4.14
C PHE A 267 -13.49 16.32 -3.89
N THR A 268 -12.51 15.95 -3.09
CA THR A 268 -11.34 16.78 -2.77
C THR A 268 -10.08 16.41 -3.57
N PHE A 269 -10.18 15.50 -4.53
CA PHE A 269 -9.04 14.81 -5.13
C PHE A 269 -8.01 15.78 -5.73
N SER A 270 -8.48 16.72 -6.56
CA SER A 270 -7.62 17.72 -7.19
C SER A 270 -6.88 18.61 -6.18
N PHE A 271 -7.52 18.95 -5.05
CA PHE A 271 -6.89 19.71 -3.98
C PHE A 271 -5.71 18.96 -3.36
N PHE A 272 -5.87 17.66 -3.09
CA PHE A 272 -4.79 16.84 -2.53
C PHE A 272 -3.64 16.62 -3.53
N ILE A 273 -3.96 16.33 -4.80
CA ILE A 273 -2.94 16.15 -5.85
C ILE A 273 -2.09 17.43 -6.00
N ASN A 274 -2.74 18.58 -6.16
CA ASN A 274 -2.05 19.87 -6.29
C ASN A 274 -1.29 20.24 -5.02
N GLY A 275 -1.86 19.96 -3.85
CA GLY A 275 -1.22 20.17 -2.56
C GLY A 275 0.06 19.36 -2.39
N ILE A 276 0.07 18.09 -2.81
CA ILE A 276 1.26 17.23 -2.77
C ILE A 276 2.31 17.72 -3.77
N ASN A 277 1.91 18.06 -5.00
CA ASN A 277 2.81 18.63 -6.00
C ASN A 277 3.49 19.89 -5.46
N SER A 278 2.71 20.82 -4.91
CA SER A 278 3.22 22.05 -4.30
C SER A 278 4.11 21.78 -3.07
N PHE A 279 3.74 20.82 -2.23
CA PHE A 279 4.55 20.46 -1.05
C PHE A 279 5.91 19.91 -1.46
N MET A 280 5.96 19.01 -2.44
CA MET A 280 7.21 18.41 -2.90
C MET A 280 8.11 19.41 -3.62
N SER A 281 7.54 20.23 -4.52
CA SER A 281 8.31 21.26 -5.24
C SER A 281 8.92 22.33 -4.33
N ASN A 282 8.35 22.57 -3.14
CA ASN A 282 8.85 23.58 -2.20
C ASN A 282 9.65 23.01 -1.02
N ASN A 283 9.91 21.69 -0.95
CA ASN A 283 10.56 21.07 0.20
C ASN A 283 12.06 20.78 -0.07
N PRO A 284 13.00 21.53 0.53
CA PRO A 284 14.44 21.41 0.26
C PRO A 284 15.03 20.03 0.56
N THR A 285 14.47 19.29 1.52
CA THR A 285 14.95 17.95 1.88
C THR A 285 14.57 16.93 0.81
N ILE A 286 13.34 17.00 0.31
CA ILE A 286 12.87 16.14 -0.80
C ILE A 286 13.62 16.49 -2.08
N ILE A 287 13.85 17.79 -2.33
CA ILE A 287 14.70 18.28 -3.42
C ILE A 287 16.08 17.62 -3.35
N LYS A 288 16.77 17.77 -2.21
CA LYS A 288 18.10 17.20 -2.02
C LYS A 288 18.09 15.67 -2.19
N GLU A 289 17.10 14.97 -1.66
CA GLU A 289 17.01 13.50 -1.73
C GLU A 289 16.77 12.97 -3.17
N LEU A 290 15.93 13.66 -3.95
CA LEU A 290 15.67 13.34 -5.36
C LEU A 290 16.83 13.77 -6.27
N VAL A 291 17.53 14.85 -5.92
CA VAL A 291 18.74 15.31 -6.60
C VAL A 291 19.93 14.39 -6.30
N GLU A 292 20.08 13.87 -5.08
CA GLU A 292 21.12 12.89 -4.72
C GLU A 292 20.85 11.50 -5.30
N LEU A 293 19.59 11.15 -5.55
CA LEU A 293 19.24 9.97 -6.37
C LEU A 293 19.76 10.07 -7.81
N LYS A 294 20.13 11.28 -8.25
CA LYS A 294 20.68 11.60 -9.56
C LYS A 294 22.22 11.56 -9.51
N ASN A 295 22.79 10.36 -9.64
CA ASN A 295 24.11 10.20 -10.28
C ASN A 295 23.99 9.93 -11.78
N GLU A 296 22.78 9.99 -12.34
CA GLU A 296 22.52 9.94 -13.78
C GLU A 296 22.05 11.34 -14.24
N LYS A 297 22.86 12.04 -15.02
CA LYS A 297 22.48 13.33 -15.63
C LYS A 297 21.29 13.10 -16.58
N GLU A 298 20.08 13.41 -16.13
CA GLU A 298 18.91 13.49 -17.03
C GLU A 298 18.69 14.92 -17.50
N TYR A 299 18.59 15.06 -18.82
CA TYR A 299 18.22 16.28 -19.53
C TYR A 299 16.72 16.25 -19.82
N VAL A 300 16.06 17.40 -19.66
CA VAL A 300 14.60 17.57 -19.83
C VAL A 300 14.39 18.78 -20.73
N ILE A 301 13.56 18.62 -21.76
CA ILE A 301 13.15 19.72 -22.65
C ILE A 301 11.84 20.29 -22.10
N LEU A 302 11.80 21.59 -21.82
CA LEU A 302 10.59 22.31 -21.39
C LEU A 302 9.96 23.05 -22.59
N ASP A 303 8.63 23.19 -22.61
CA ASP A 303 7.91 24.04 -23.55
C ASP A 303 7.92 25.51 -23.13
N ASN A 304 7.35 26.39 -23.97
CA ASN A 304 7.28 27.84 -23.72
C ASN A 304 6.43 28.24 -22.49
N SER A 305 5.76 27.27 -21.85
CA SER A 305 4.95 27.45 -20.63
C SER A 305 5.69 26.99 -19.37
N GLY A 306 6.93 26.49 -19.50
CA GLY A 306 7.74 26.00 -18.37
C GLY A 306 7.42 24.56 -17.95
N TYR A 307 6.64 23.83 -18.74
CA TYR A 307 6.34 22.41 -18.50
C TYR A 307 7.25 21.51 -19.34
N PRO A 308 7.65 20.32 -18.87
CA PRO A 308 8.29 19.33 -19.73
C PRO A 308 7.46 19.07 -20.98
N VAL A 309 8.13 19.04 -22.12
CA VAL A 309 7.61 18.36 -23.32
C VAL A 309 7.62 16.87 -22.99
N ILE A 310 6.62 16.42 -22.23
CA ILE A 310 6.36 14.99 -22.05
C ILE A 310 5.94 14.49 -23.42
N GLU A 311 6.76 13.60 -23.98
CA GLU A 311 6.51 12.87 -25.22
C GLU A 311 5.04 12.44 -25.33
N ASN A 312 4.31 13.07 -26.26
CA ASN A 312 3.23 12.37 -26.93
C ASN A 312 3.88 11.24 -27.73
N GLY A 313 3.76 10.01 -27.22
CA GLY A 313 4.38 8.79 -27.73
C GLY A 313 4.53 8.71 -29.26
N LEU A 314 5.76 8.94 -29.70
CA LEU A 314 6.25 8.68 -31.05
C LEU A 314 7.56 7.87 -31.02
N GLU A 315 7.72 6.99 -30.03
CA GLU A 315 8.63 5.87 -30.21
C GLU A 315 7.90 4.79 -31.02
N LYS A 316 8.32 4.63 -32.28
CA LYS A 316 7.90 3.61 -33.26
C LYS A 316 6.48 3.72 -33.81
N ILE A 317 6.30 4.58 -34.80
CA ILE A 317 5.43 4.24 -35.94
C ILE A 317 6.36 3.98 -37.11
N PHE A 318 6.53 2.71 -37.48
CA PHE A 318 6.67 2.14 -38.83
C PHE A 318 7.21 0.70 -38.66
N PRO A 319 6.34 -0.29 -38.40
CA PRO A 319 6.76 -1.68 -38.19
C PRO A 319 7.25 -2.37 -39.47
N ASP A 320 7.18 -1.69 -40.62
CA ASP A 320 7.53 -2.27 -41.91
C ASP A 320 8.20 -1.20 -42.78
N PHE A 321 9.52 -1.35 -42.97
CA PHE A 321 10.37 -0.42 -43.72
C PHE A 321 9.86 -0.23 -45.15
N THR A 322 9.15 -1.23 -45.70
CA THR A 322 8.60 -1.21 -47.06
C THR A 322 7.30 -0.40 -47.17
N VAL A 323 6.53 -0.28 -46.09
CA VAL A 323 5.28 0.53 -46.08
C VAL A 323 5.61 2.01 -45.99
N ALA A 324 6.59 2.40 -45.18
CA ALA A 324 7.04 3.79 -45.08
C ALA A 324 7.66 4.27 -46.39
N GLU A 325 8.50 3.44 -47.01
CA GLU A 325 9.14 3.76 -48.29
C GLU A 325 8.10 3.87 -49.43
N ASN A 326 7.10 2.98 -49.48
CA ASN A 326 6.00 3.07 -50.43
C ASN A 326 5.04 4.24 -50.15
N TYR A 327 4.76 4.56 -48.89
CA TYR A 327 3.89 5.67 -48.51
C TYR A 327 4.51 7.03 -48.88
N ILE A 328 5.83 7.18 -48.69
CA ILE A 328 6.60 8.37 -49.08
C ILE A 328 6.75 8.47 -50.61
N LYS A 329 6.91 7.34 -51.30
CA LYS A 329 6.92 7.30 -52.77
C LYS A 329 5.56 7.66 -53.39
N ASN A 330 4.46 7.33 -52.70
CA ASN A 330 3.10 7.49 -53.20
C ASN A 330 2.42 8.79 -52.73
N ASN A 331 3.01 9.57 -51.82
CA ASN A 331 2.44 10.83 -51.32
C ASN A 331 3.48 11.97 -51.28
N PRO A 332 3.92 12.49 -52.44
CA PRO A 332 4.96 13.52 -52.55
C PRO A 332 4.58 14.91 -52.00
N ASP A 333 3.29 15.13 -51.68
CA ASP A 333 2.75 16.45 -51.36
C ASP A 333 2.66 16.78 -49.86
N PHE A 334 3.30 15.99 -48.99
CA PHE A 334 3.35 16.27 -47.54
C PHE A 334 3.85 17.70 -47.26
N THR A 335 3.05 18.51 -46.58
CA THR A 335 3.30 19.94 -46.42
C THR A 335 4.33 20.25 -45.32
N LEU A 336 4.95 21.43 -45.38
CA LEU A 336 6.01 21.87 -44.45
C LEU A 336 5.52 21.97 -42.99
N GLU A 337 4.22 22.17 -42.76
CA GLU A 337 3.56 22.18 -41.44
C GLU A 337 3.55 20.79 -40.80
N GLU A 338 3.21 19.75 -41.58
CA GLU A 338 3.18 18.36 -41.12
C GLU A 338 4.58 17.83 -40.76
N ARG A 339 5.64 18.48 -41.27
CA ARG A 339 7.05 18.16 -41.01
C ARG A 339 7.61 18.81 -39.73
N LYS A 340 6.94 19.82 -39.15
CA LYS A 340 7.46 20.57 -37.97
C LYS A 340 7.36 19.80 -36.65
N THR A 341 6.41 18.89 -36.53
CA THR A 341 6.05 18.26 -35.24
C THR A 341 7.01 17.15 -34.80
N THR A 342 7.94 16.71 -35.67
CA THR A 342 8.71 15.46 -35.49
C THR A 342 10.19 15.67 -35.11
N TRP A 343 10.68 16.91 -34.95
CA TRP A 343 12.12 17.23 -35.07
C TRP A 343 12.78 17.88 -33.84
N ASN A 344 12.92 17.13 -32.74
CA ASN A 344 13.74 17.53 -31.58
C ASN A 344 14.65 16.38 -31.11
N LEU A 345 15.97 16.42 -31.40
CA LEU A 345 17.14 16.01 -30.56
C LEU A 345 18.38 15.63 -31.42
N PHE A 346 19.59 16.14 -31.08
CA PHE A 346 20.87 15.83 -31.77
C PHE A 346 22.03 15.57 -30.79
N LEU A 347 22.94 14.65 -31.13
CA LEU A 347 24.21 14.31 -30.42
C LEU A 347 25.38 14.15 -31.43
N PHE A 348 26.60 14.56 -31.05
CA PHE A 348 27.80 14.58 -31.93
C PHE A 348 28.81 13.47 -31.60
N LYS A 349 29.48 12.91 -32.62
CA LYS A 349 30.68 12.07 -32.49
C LYS A 349 31.92 12.86 -32.92
N SER A 350 32.86 13.04 -32.00
CA SER A 350 34.07 13.87 -32.14
C SER A 350 35.22 13.07 -32.76
N GLU A 351 35.41 13.13 -34.08
CA GLU A 351 36.62 12.58 -34.72
C GLU A 351 37.32 13.52 -35.73
N GLU A 352 36.70 14.62 -36.17
CA GLU A 352 37.33 15.58 -37.11
C GLU A 352 37.77 16.89 -36.44
N LYS A 353 39.05 16.94 -36.06
CA LYS A 353 39.70 18.11 -35.44
C LYS A 353 39.54 19.39 -36.28
N ASP A 354 39.69 19.30 -37.60
CA ASP A 354 39.59 20.45 -38.52
C ASP A 354 38.19 21.06 -38.59
N PHE A 355 37.14 20.25 -38.39
CA PHE A 355 35.75 20.72 -38.38
C PHE A 355 35.40 21.36 -37.04
N ILE A 356 35.86 20.75 -35.94
CA ILE A 356 35.75 21.31 -34.59
C ILE A 356 36.48 22.66 -34.50
N ASP A 357 37.67 22.76 -35.07
CA ASP A 357 38.45 24.00 -35.10
C ASP A 357 37.78 25.07 -35.97
N TRP A 358 37.13 24.70 -37.08
CA TRP A 358 36.31 25.62 -37.88
C TRP A 358 35.08 26.13 -37.10
N LEU A 359 34.37 25.25 -36.38
CA LEU A 359 33.23 25.65 -35.53
C LEU A 359 33.64 26.60 -34.40
N LYS A 360 34.79 26.32 -33.76
CA LYS A 360 35.36 27.18 -32.71
C LYS A 360 35.82 28.53 -33.26
N LYS A 361 36.53 28.52 -34.39
CA LYS A 361 37.19 29.72 -34.94
C LYS A 361 36.24 30.66 -35.69
N GLU A 362 35.36 30.11 -36.54
CA GLU A 362 34.51 30.93 -37.42
C GLU A 362 33.14 31.23 -36.80
N LYS A 363 32.67 30.40 -35.87
CA LYS A 363 31.31 30.49 -35.29
C LYS A 363 31.27 30.63 -33.77
N ASN A 364 32.42 30.59 -33.09
CA ASN A 364 32.59 30.87 -31.66
C ASN A 364 31.83 29.91 -30.72
N TYR A 365 31.69 28.63 -31.10
CA TYR A 365 31.05 27.62 -30.26
C TYR A 365 32.02 27.02 -29.23
N GLU A 366 31.55 26.81 -28.00
CA GLU A 366 32.29 26.08 -26.96
C GLU A 366 31.98 24.58 -27.08
N ILE A 367 33.00 23.76 -27.34
CA ILE A 367 32.83 22.30 -27.53
C ILE A 367 33.65 21.58 -26.46
N GLN A 368 32.96 20.98 -25.49
CA GLN A 368 33.56 20.15 -24.44
C GLN A 368 33.82 18.73 -24.97
N SER A 369 35.00 18.18 -24.70
CA SER A 369 35.33 16.80 -25.07
C SER A 369 34.82 15.83 -24.01
N VAL A 370 34.03 14.84 -24.43
CA VAL A 370 33.65 13.72 -23.58
C VAL A 370 34.75 12.66 -23.67
N LYS A 371 35.59 12.56 -22.63
CA LYS A 371 36.56 11.46 -22.51
C LYS A 371 35.83 10.21 -22.01
N ASN A 372 35.94 9.13 -22.79
CA ASN A 372 35.72 7.73 -22.41
C ASN A 372 34.62 7.46 -21.37
N SER A 373 33.44 7.11 -21.87
CA SER A 373 32.56 6.15 -21.19
C SER A 373 31.86 5.33 -22.26
N GLU A 374 31.83 4.00 -22.10
CA GLU A 374 31.18 3.03 -22.98
C GLU A 374 29.65 3.21 -23.10
N ASP A 375 29.07 4.24 -22.50
CA ASP A 375 27.68 4.64 -22.68
C ASP A 375 27.56 5.73 -23.75
N ILE A 376 27.57 5.30 -25.02
CA ILE A 376 27.20 6.13 -26.17
C ILE A 376 25.73 5.85 -26.49
N TYR A 377 24.88 6.83 -26.24
CA TYR A 377 23.46 6.84 -26.62
C TYR A 377 23.30 6.64 -28.14
N LYS A 378 22.42 5.71 -28.54
CA LYS A 378 21.88 5.60 -29.90
C LYS A 378 20.55 6.36 -29.96
N THR A 379 20.46 7.36 -30.82
CA THR A 379 19.19 7.93 -31.29
C THR A 379 19.04 7.56 -32.77
N GLU A 380 17.87 7.05 -33.16
CA GLU A 380 17.57 6.62 -34.52
C GLU A 380 17.30 7.83 -35.43
N GLU A 381 18.33 8.32 -36.12
CA GLU A 381 18.22 9.06 -37.39
C GLU A 381 19.49 8.84 -38.24
N ARG A 382 19.50 7.77 -39.04
CA ARG A 382 20.68 7.38 -39.86
C ARG A 382 21.17 8.50 -40.79
N VAL A 383 20.27 9.31 -41.38
CA VAL A 383 20.61 10.30 -42.41
C VAL A 383 21.39 11.50 -41.85
N LEU A 384 21.07 11.95 -40.64
CA LEU A 384 21.76 13.09 -40.01
C LEU A 384 23.12 12.67 -39.46
N ILE A 385 23.20 11.47 -38.87
CA ILE A 385 24.46 10.82 -38.52
C ILE A 385 25.32 10.63 -39.79
N GLU A 386 24.72 10.29 -40.93
CA GLU A 386 25.41 10.11 -42.21
C GLU A 386 25.85 11.44 -42.85
N ILE A 387 25.10 12.53 -42.71
CA ILE A 387 25.49 13.87 -43.18
C ILE A 387 26.60 14.46 -42.32
N PHE A 388 26.52 14.32 -40.99
CA PHE A 388 27.57 14.82 -40.09
C PHE A 388 28.83 13.95 -40.09
N ASN A 389 28.71 12.62 -40.23
CA ASN A 389 29.84 11.72 -40.44
C ASN A 389 30.25 11.59 -41.92
N SER A 390 29.57 12.30 -42.82
CA SER A 390 29.95 12.37 -44.23
C SER A 390 31.34 12.93 -44.35
N LYS A 391 32.22 12.31 -45.15
CA LYS A 391 33.54 12.89 -45.49
C LYS A 391 33.45 14.17 -46.32
N ASP A 392 32.25 14.53 -46.79
CA ASP A 392 32.00 15.74 -47.58
C ASP A 392 31.83 16.98 -46.66
N LYS A 393 32.90 17.75 -46.57
CA LYS A 393 32.98 19.01 -45.81
C LYS A 393 31.97 20.06 -46.28
N LYS A 394 31.65 20.14 -47.59
CA LYS A 394 30.69 21.14 -48.10
C LYS A 394 29.27 20.81 -47.62
N ARG A 395 28.91 19.53 -47.64
CA ARG A 395 27.59 19.05 -47.19
C ARG A 395 27.36 19.33 -45.70
N ARG A 396 28.38 19.15 -44.86
CA ARG A 396 28.33 19.48 -43.41
C ARG A 396 28.20 20.99 -43.16
N ASN A 397 28.98 21.80 -43.86
CA ASN A 397 28.97 23.25 -43.69
C ASN A 397 27.61 23.86 -44.10
N ALA A 398 27.05 23.44 -45.23
CA ALA A 398 25.75 23.92 -45.71
C ALA A 398 24.60 23.59 -44.74
N PHE A 399 24.66 22.42 -44.09
CA PHE A 399 23.70 22.04 -43.05
C PHE A 399 23.80 22.97 -41.82
N CYS A 400 25.02 23.23 -41.32
CA CYS A 400 25.24 24.13 -40.19
C CYS A 400 24.82 25.58 -40.48
N GLU A 401 25.11 26.08 -41.69
CA GLU A 401 24.71 27.43 -42.12
C GLU A 401 23.19 27.59 -42.20
N SER A 402 22.49 26.56 -42.68
CA SER A 402 21.03 26.56 -42.80
C SER A 402 20.30 26.46 -41.45
N ASN A 403 20.99 26.08 -40.37
CA ASN A 403 20.40 25.82 -39.05
C ASN A 403 21.00 26.71 -37.93
N ILE A 404 21.73 27.77 -38.30
CA ILE A 404 22.56 28.58 -37.40
C ILE A 404 21.78 29.25 -36.26
N GLY A 405 20.51 29.62 -36.48
CA GLY A 405 19.64 30.23 -35.47
C GLY A 405 19.19 29.26 -34.38
N ARG A 406 18.99 27.97 -34.73
CA ARG A 406 18.60 26.92 -33.77
C ARG A 406 19.79 26.42 -32.95
N LEU A 407 21.00 26.48 -33.49
CA LEU A 407 22.23 26.08 -32.79
C LEU A 407 22.67 27.09 -31.71
N ARG A 408 22.37 28.40 -31.91
CA ARG A 408 22.67 29.46 -30.93
C ARG A 408 21.73 29.49 -29.72
N SER A 409 20.51 28.97 -29.84
CA SER A 409 19.55 28.90 -28.72
C SER A 409 19.76 27.69 -27.80
N MET A 410 20.84 26.93 -28.00
CA MET A 410 21.21 25.75 -27.22
C MET A 410 22.27 26.10 -26.15
N GLU A 411 22.16 27.27 -25.53
CA GLU A 411 22.93 27.64 -24.32
C GLU A 411 22.61 26.65 -23.18
N GLU A 412 23.64 26.28 -22.42
CA GLU A 412 23.70 25.25 -21.36
C GLU A 412 22.35 24.78 -20.77
N ILE A 413 21.94 23.54 -21.10
CA ILE A 413 20.95 22.80 -20.29
C ILE A 413 21.67 22.25 -19.06
N GLU A 414 22.09 23.12 -18.14
CA GLU A 414 22.65 22.68 -16.84
C GLU A 414 21.73 22.94 -15.64
N ASN A 415 20.61 23.66 -15.79
CA ASN A 415 19.72 23.95 -14.66
C ASN A 415 18.27 23.53 -14.93
N VAL A 416 18.00 22.22 -14.87
CA VAL A 416 16.61 21.75 -14.67
C VAL A 416 16.17 22.25 -13.30
N SER A 417 15.17 23.14 -13.25
CA SER A 417 14.73 23.74 -11.98
C SER A 417 14.36 22.67 -10.94
N ASP A 418 14.72 22.90 -9.67
CA ASP A 418 14.39 21.99 -8.56
C ASP A 418 12.87 21.70 -8.48
N ASN A 419 12.05 22.68 -8.87
CA ASN A 419 10.59 22.58 -8.97
C ASN A 419 10.15 21.46 -9.93
N TYR A 420 10.84 21.30 -11.06
CA TYR A 420 10.58 20.23 -12.03
C TYR A 420 10.97 18.88 -11.46
N ILE A 421 12.15 18.78 -10.86
CA ILE A 421 12.71 17.53 -10.33
C ILE A 421 11.77 16.94 -9.28
N CYS A 422 11.10 17.79 -8.50
CA CYS A 422 10.27 17.38 -7.38
C CYS A 422 8.78 17.29 -7.68
N SER A 423 8.34 17.75 -8.85
CA SER A 423 6.94 17.64 -9.25
C SER A 423 6.63 16.20 -9.68
N PRO A 424 5.74 15.46 -8.99
CA PRO A 424 5.34 14.12 -9.44
C PRO A 424 4.48 14.12 -10.71
N ILE A 425 3.93 15.28 -11.07
CA ILE A 425 3.20 15.50 -12.33
C ILE A 425 4.19 15.60 -13.49
N ALA A 426 5.29 16.31 -13.27
CA ALA A 426 6.30 16.56 -14.30
C ALA A 426 7.39 15.48 -14.36
N ASN A 427 7.73 14.85 -13.23
CA ASN A 427 8.85 13.91 -13.10
C ASN A 427 8.42 12.57 -12.48
N ARG A 428 8.58 11.49 -13.25
CA ARG A 428 8.28 10.11 -12.84
C ARG A 428 9.14 9.61 -11.69
N LYS A 429 10.35 10.17 -11.48
CA LYS A 429 11.20 9.79 -10.34
C LYS A 429 10.69 10.32 -9.00
N ALA A 430 9.88 11.38 -9.00
CA ALA A 430 9.23 11.90 -7.81
C ALA A 430 7.98 11.11 -7.42
N VAL A 431 7.40 10.35 -8.36
CA VAL A 431 6.16 9.58 -8.17
C VAL A 431 6.19 8.62 -6.98
N PRO A 432 7.23 7.78 -6.75
CA PRO A 432 7.21 6.85 -5.62
C PRO A 432 6.99 7.56 -4.28
N ILE A 433 7.69 8.68 -4.08
CA ILE A 433 7.58 9.50 -2.86
C ILE A 433 6.21 10.17 -2.80
N ALA A 434 5.74 10.73 -3.93
CA ALA A 434 4.44 11.37 -4.01
C ALA A 434 3.28 10.41 -3.70
N LEU A 435 3.33 9.18 -4.21
CA LEU A 435 2.33 8.16 -3.94
C LEU A 435 2.36 7.71 -2.47
N ALA A 436 3.55 7.58 -1.87
CA ALA A 436 3.67 7.30 -0.45
C ALA A 436 3.08 8.45 0.40
N ILE A 437 3.37 9.70 0.06
CA ILE A 437 2.76 10.88 0.71
C ILE A 437 1.25 10.88 0.52
N PHE A 438 0.76 10.69 -0.70
CA PHE A 438 -0.67 10.65 -1.01
C PHE A 438 -1.38 9.59 -0.16
N HIS A 439 -0.83 8.37 -0.12
CA HIS A 439 -1.40 7.27 0.63
C HIS A 439 -1.42 7.56 2.14
N THR A 440 -0.34 8.13 2.69
CA THR A 440 -0.25 8.54 4.10
C THR A 440 -1.23 9.65 4.45
N VAL A 441 -1.24 10.74 3.68
CA VAL A 441 -2.12 11.89 3.90
C VAL A 441 -3.58 11.46 3.80
N PHE A 442 -3.96 10.69 2.77
CA PHE A 442 -5.31 10.16 2.63
C PHE A 442 -5.75 9.39 3.89
N ASN A 443 -4.98 8.39 4.33
CA ASN A 443 -5.38 7.57 5.48
C ASN A 443 -5.42 8.36 6.79
N ILE A 444 -4.47 9.26 7.03
CA ILE A 444 -4.47 10.09 8.24
C ILE A 444 -5.71 10.99 8.26
N PHE A 445 -5.97 11.73 7.18
CA PHE A 445 -7.16 12.59 7.11
C PHE A 445 -8.46 11.79 7.18
N ASN A 446 -8.50 10.60 6.56
CA ASN A 446 -9.66 9.74 6.63
C ASN A 446 -9.96 9.29 8.07
N VAL A 447 -8.93 8.91 8.83
CA VAL A 447 -9.09 8.57 10.25
C VAL A 447 -9.48 9.79 11.08
N LEU A 448 -8.83 10.94 10.89
CA LEU A 448 -9.16 12.18 11.62
C LEU A 448 -10.61 12.62 11.37
N LEU A 449 -11.13 12.41 10.17
CA LEU A 449 -12.51 12.69 9.82
C LEU A 449 -13.47 11.66 10.44
N LEU A 450 -13.20 10.36 10.26
CA LEU A 450 -14.15 9.30 10.58
C LEU A 450 -14.12 8.81 12.03
N VAL A 451 -13.07 9.11 12.81
CA VAL A 451 -12.97 8.72 14.23
C VAL A 451 -14.15 9.23 15.08
N TRP A 452 -14.72 10.37 14.71
CA TRP A 452 -15.89 10.95 15.38
C TRP A 452 -17.19 10.23 15.06
N PHE A 453 -17.22 9.51 13.94
CA PHE A 453 -18.38 8.79 13.43
C PHE A 453 -18.35 7.30 13.79
N VAL A 454 -17.40 6.83 14.61
CA VAL A 454 -17.36 5.43 15.08
C VAL A 454 -18.71 4.94 15.66
N PRO A 455 -19.42 5.71 16.51
CA PRO A 455 -20.74 5.29 17.00
C PRO A 455 -21.80 5.22 15.89
N LEU A 456 -21.68 6.03 14.85
CA LEU A 456 -22.56 5.99 13.68
C LEU A 456 -22.26 4.76 12.82
N ILE A 457 -20.99 4.51 12.51
CA ILE A 457 -20.54 3.33 11.74
C ILE A 457 -21.01 2.05 12.45
N SER A 458 -20.83 1.96 13.78
CA SER A 458 -21.31 0.84 14.59
C SER A 458 -22.82 0.61 14.44
N ARG A 459 -23.63 1.68 14.57
CA ARG A 459 -25.09 1.58 14.38
C ARG A 459 -25.49 1.14 12.96
N ILE A 460 -24.80 1.66 11.94
CA ILE A 460 -25.06 1.28 10.54
C ILE A 460 -24.77 -0.21 10.34
N VAL A 461 -23.63 -0.72 10.80
CA VAL A 461 -23.31 -2.15 10.61
C VAL A 461 -24.20 -3.07 11.42
N ILE A 462 -24.64 -2.66 12.61
CA ILE A 462 -25.64 -3.41 13.41
C ILE A 462 -26.96 -3.50 12.65
N ARG A 463 -27.38 -2.40 12.00
CA ARG A 463 -28.59 -2.39 11.16
C ARG A 463 -28.45 -3.23 9.89
N MET A 464 -27.26 -3.22 9.26
CA MET A 464 -26.97 -4.02 8.06
C MET A 464 -26.78 -5.51 8.35
N GLN A 465 -26.44 -5.85 9.60
CA GLN A 465 -26.26 -7.22 10.06
C GLN A 465 -27.00 -7.39 11.40
N PRO A 466 -28.35 -7.47 11.36
CA PRO A 466 -29.13 -7.70 12.56
C PRO A 466 -28.78 -9.04 13.16
N SER A 467 -28.76 -9.11 14.49
CA SER A 467 -28.66 -10.39 15.20
C SER A 467 -29.94 -11.17 14.93
N LYS A 468 -29.81 -12.47 14.63
CA LYS A 468 -30.95 -13.36 14.39
C LYS A 468 -31.49 -13.97 15.70
N GLY A 469 -31.17 -13.37 16.84
CA GLY A 469 -31.61 -13.79 18.17
C GLY A 469 -30.48 -14.40 19.01
N GLU A 470 -30.88 -15.09 20.07
CA GLU A 470 -30.05 -15.59 21.18
C GLU A 470 -28.94 -16.59 20.78
N THR A 471 -28.93 -17.07 19.53
CA THR A 471 -27.79 -17.83 18.95
C THR A 471 -26.56 -16.96 18.67
N ASP A 472 -26.72 -15.63 18.64
CA ASP A 472 -25.65 -14.66 18.40
C ASP A 472 -25.14 -13.99 19.70
N GLU A 473 -25.67 -14.36 20.88
CA GLU A 473 -25.09 -13.90 22.15
C GLU A 473 -23.69 -14.48 22.28
N GLU A 474 -22.68 -13.61 22.26
CA GLU A 474 -21.32 -13.98 22.58
C GLU A 474 -20.91 -13.34 23.88
N PHE A 475 -20.17 -14.13 24.64
CA PHE A 475 -19.61 -13.73 25.90
C PHE A 475 -18.59 -12.61 25.69
N HIS A 476 -18.84 -11.49 26.35
CA HIS A 476 -17.82 -10.52 26.70
C HIS A 476 -18.16 -9.99 28.09
N LEU A 477 -17.12 -9.76 28.91
CA LEU A 477 -17.26 -8.96 30.10
C LEU A 477 -17.62 -7.52 29.66
N GLU A 478 -18.70 -6.97 30.21
CA GLU A 478 -19.23 -5.64 29.89
C GLU A 478 -18.63 -4.53 30.76
N HIS A 479 -18.11 -4.92 31.91
CA HIS A 479 -17.77 -4.05 33.02
C HIS A 479 -16.32 -4.25 33.49
N ILE A 480 -15.70 -5.38 33.17
CA ILE A 480 -14.26 -5.60 33.35
C ILE A 480 -13.54 -5.25 32.04
N GLY A 481 -12.93 -4.06 31.96
CA GLY A 481 -12.09 -3.65 30.84
C GLY A 481 -10.61 -3.91 31.11
N GLY A 482 -9.83 -4.32 30.11
CA GLY A 482 -8.38 -4.58 30.20
C GLY A 482 -7.48 -3.35 30.46
N GLY A 483 -8.03 -2.28 31.04
CA GLY A 483 -7.31 -1.07 31.45
C GLY A 483 -6.60 -1.22 32.80
N LEU A 484 -5.79 -0.22 33.16
CA LEU A 484 -5.18 -0.15 34.50
C LEU A 484 -6.26 -0.32 35.56
N MET A 485 -6.07 -1.31 36.43
CA MET A 485 -6.85 -1.50 37.63
C MET A 485 -7.03 -0.16 38.34
N GLN A 486 -8.27 0.30 38.41
CA GLN A 486 -8.67 1.34 39.35
C GLN A 486 -8.67 0.73 40.76
N THR A 487 -8.76 1.54 41.80
CA THR A 487 -8.64 1.12 43.22
C THR A 487 -9.36 -0.21 43.50
N ALA A 488 -8.87 -1.00 44.47
CA ALA A 488 -9.41 -2.34 44.77
C ALA A 488 -10.94 -2.34 44.96
N GLU A 489 -11.51 -1.24 45.46
CA GLU A 489 -12.96 -1.06 45.66
C GLU A 489 -13.74 -0.91 44.35
N LEU A 490 -13.21 -0.18 43.36
CA LEU A 490 -13.81 -0.04 42.04
C LEU A 490 -13.75 -1.36 41.28
N SER A 491 -12.63 -2.08 41.40
CA SER A 491 -12.47 -3.40 40.77
C SER A 491 -13.48 -4.40 41.33
N VAL A 492 -13.70 -4.41 42.65
CA VAL A 492 -14.75 -5.25 43.29
C VAL A 492 -16.16 -4.87 42.79
N LEU A 493 -16.43 -3.60 42.50
CA LEU A 493 -17.73 -3.17 41.97
C LEU A 493 -17.96 -3.61 40.53
N GLU A 494 -16.93 -3.54 39.67
CA GLU A 494 -16.97 -4.04 38.29
C GLU A 494 -17.19 -5.54 38.26
N ALA A 495 -16.42 -6.29 39.05
CA ALA A 495 -16.58 -7.74 39.17
C ALA A 495 -17.99 -8.13 39.65
N LYS A 496 -18.56 -7.38 40.60
CA LYS A 496 -19.93 -7.64 41.07
C LYS A 496 -20.96 -7.56 39.92
N LYS A 497 -20.82 -6.61 39.00
CA LYS A 497 -21.76 -6.50 37.88
C LYS A 497 -21.63 -7.69 36.93
N GLU A 498 -20.41 -8.20 36.72
CA GLU A 498 -20.19 -9.41 35.94
C GLU A 498 -20.77 -10.67 36.59
N VAL A 499 -20.63 -10.81 37.91
CA VAL A 499 -21.28 -11.91 38.66
C VAL A 499 -22.80 -11.86 38.51
N ILE A 500 -23.42 -10.68 38.54
CA ILE A 500 -24.87 -10.53 38.31
C ILE A 500 -25.23 -10.99 36.89
N LYS A 501 -24.47 -10.55 35.87
CA LYS A 501 -24.69 -10.95 34.48
C LYS A 501 -24.51 -12.46 34.29
N PHE A 502 -23.54 -13.07 34.95
CA PHE A 502 -23.36 -14.51 34.96
C PHE A 502 -24.65 -15.17 35.48
N GLY A 503 -25.23 -14.66 36.56
CA GLY A 503 -26.49 -15.17 37.11
C GLY A 503 -27.65 -15.10 36.10
N GLU A 504 -27.74 -14.02 35.34
CA GLU A 504 -28.74 -13.87 34.27
C GLU A 504 -28.54 -14.85 33.11
N ILE A 505 -27.30 -15.17 32.76
CA ILE A 505 -26.96 -16.14 31.70
C ILE A 505 -27.25 -17.57 32.18
N THR A 506 -26.82 -17.94 33.39
CA THR A 506 -27.14 -19.23 34.01
C THR A 506 -28.65 -19.42 34.12
N THR A 507 -29.40 -18.39 34.52
CA THR A 507 -30.87 -18.44 34.56
C THR A 507 -31.48 -18.68 33.18
N ARG A 508 -30.97 -18.03 32.13
CA ARG A 508 -31.41 -18.27 30.75
C ARG A 508 -31.09 -19.68 30.28
N LEU A 509 -29.92 -20.22 30.62
CA LEU A 509 -29.54 -21.61 30.36
C LEU A 509 -30.54 -22.57 31.00
N PHE A 510 -30.80 -22.42 32.31
CA PHE A 510 -31.75 -23.26 33.03
C PHE A 510 -33.16 -23.18 32.47
N ASN A 511 -33.61 -22.01 32.01
CA ASN A 511 -34.93 -21.84 31.41
C ASN A 511 -35.07 -22.58 30.06
N MET A 512 -33.97 -22.91 29.37
CA MET A 512 -34.00 -23.70 28.13
C MET A 512 -34.13 -25.21 28.38
N ILE A 513 -33.71 -25.70 29.56
CA ILE A 513 -33.71 -27.14 29.89
C ILE A 513 -35.13 -27.76 29.81
N PRO A 514 -36.19 -27.15 30.39
CA PRO A 514 -37.54 -27.71 30.29
C PRO A 514 -38.08 -27.73 28.85
N ALA A 515 -37.66 -26.78 28.00
CA ALA A 515 -38.04 -26.75 26.60
C ALA A 515 -37.36 -27.88 25.81
N LEU A 516 -36.05 -28.10 26.04
CA LEU A 516 -35.31 -29.21 25.46
C LEU A 516 -35.92 -30.57 25.83
N MET A 517 -36.26 -30.76 27.11
CA MET A 517 -36.84 -32.00 27.64
C MET A 517 -38.20 -32.37 27.01
N LYS A 518 -38.91 -31.38 26.47
CA LYS A 518 -40.25 -31.55 25.86
C LYS A 518 -40.23 -31.56 24.34
N GLU A 519 -39.10 -31.23 23.72
CA GLU A 519 -39.00 -31.12 22.26
C GLU A 519 -38.89 -32.50 21.62
N THR A 520 -39.76 -32.77 20.65
CA THR A 520 -39.85 -34.05 19.93
C THR A 520 -39.36 -33.95 18.49
N ASP A 521 -39.25 -32.73 17.94
CA ASP A 521 -38.68 -32.51 16.61
C ASP A 521 -37.16 -32.52 16.66
N ASN A 522 -36.52 -33.44 15.93
CA ASN A 522 -35.07 -33.61 15.95
C ASN A 522 -34.30 -32.33 15.55
N LYS A 523 -34.78 -31.54 14.57
CA LYS A 523 -34.08 -30.32 14.15
C LYS A 523 -34.15 -29.24 15.21
N LYS A 524 -35.31 -29.08 15.87
CA LYS A 524 -35.47 -28.14 16.98
C LYS A 524 -34.70 -28.57 18.22
N PHE A 525 -34.68 -29.87 18.51
CA PHE A 525 -33.89 -30.45 19.58
C PHE A 525 -32.39 -30.15 19.37
N ASP A 526 -31.85 -30.44 18.19
CA ASP A 526 -30.44 -30.17 17.87
C ASP A 526 -30.11 -28.68 17.97
N ALA A 527 -31.03 -27.80 17.54
CA ALA A 527 -30.87 -26.36 17.66
C ALA A 527 -30.86 -25.89 19.13
N LEU A 528 -31.78 -26.37 19.97
CA LEU A 528 -31.85 -26.08 21.40
C LEU A 528 -30.63 -26.63 22.14
N MET A 529 -30.22 -27.86 21.85
CA MET A 529 -29.04 -28.50 22.42
C MET A 529 -27.77 -27.73 22.08
N LYS A 530 -27.59 -27.36 20.81
CA LYS A 530 -26.46 -26.53 20.37
C LYS A 530 -26.43 -25.19 21.10
N ARG A 531 -27.60 -24.62 21.38
CA ARG A 531 -27.72 -23.36 22.09
C ARG A 531 -27.42 -23.51 23.59
N ILE A 532 -27.89 -24.55 24.26
CA ILE A 532 -27.55 -24.84 25.66
C ILE A 532 -26.04 -25.02 25.81
N ARG A 533 -25.40 -25.83 24.94
CA ARG A 533 -23.93 -25.98 24.90
C ARG A 533 -23.22 -24.64 24.74
N LYS A 534 -23.73 -23.76 23.89
CA LYS A 534 -23.15 -22.42 23.72
C LYS A 534 -23.23 -21.60 25.01
N TYR A 535 -24.33 -21.68 25.76
CA TYR A 535 -24.44 -20.95 27.03
C TYR A 535 -23.50 -21.54 28.10
N GLU A 536 -23.31 -22.86 28.12
CA GLU A 536 -22.35 -23.52 29.01
C GLU A 536 -20.89 -23.13 28.65
N ASP A 537 -20.52 -23.13 27.37
CA ASP A 537 -19.22 -22.61 26.91
C ASP A 537 -19.00 -21.13 27.32
N ILE A 538 -20.08 -20.36 27.51
CA ILE A 538 -20.05 -18.95 27.95
C ILE A 538 -19.85 -18.87 29.47
N THR A 539 -20.57 -19.68 30.24
CA THR A 539 -20.46 -19.70 31.70
C THR A 539 -19.06 -20.12 32.14
N ASP A 540 -18.50 -21.16 31.51
CA ASP A 540 -17.11 -21.62 31.74
C ASP A 540 -16.09 -20.47 31.61
N LYS A 541 -16.24 -19.67 30.55
CA LYS A 541 -15.37 -18.52 30.31
C LYS A 541 -15.62 -17.39 31.31
N MET A 542 -16.87 -17.19 31.72
CA MET A 542 -17.21 -16.22 32.78
C MET A 542 -16.53 -16.56 34.08
N GLU A 543 -16.61 -17.82 34.52
CA GLU A 543 -15.97 -18.29 35.75
C GLU A 543 -14.48 -17.96 35.72
N VAL A 544 -13.78 -18.41 34.67
CA VAL A 544 -12.33 -18.21 34.53
C VAL A 544 -11.97 -16.74 34.53
N GLU A 545 -12.59 -15.91 33.67
CA GLU A 545 -12.18 -14.50 33.54
C GLU A 545 -12.52 -13.66 34.78
N ILE A 546 -13.67 -13.88 35.41
CA ILE A 546 -14.04 -13.20 36.66
C ILE A 546 -13.09 -13.62 37.79
N ALA A 547 -12.78 -14.92 37.90
CA ALA A 547 -11.83 -15.42 38.91
C ALA A 547 -10.44 -14.79 38.73
N ASP A 548 -9.94 -14.73 37.49
CA ASP A 548 -8.64 -14.17 37.16
C ASP A 548 -8.55 -12.67 37.48
N TYR A 549 -9.63 -11.93 37.20
CA TYR A 549 -9.73 -10.51 37.52
C TYR A 549 -9.80 -10.26 39.04
N LEU A 550 -10.59 -11.05 39.75
CA LEU A 550 -10.69 -10.99 41.22
C LEU A 550 -9.36 -11.35 41.90
N ALA A 551 -8.64 -12.35 41.38
CA ALA A 551 -7.33 -12.76 41.88
C ALA A 551 -6.27 -11.67 41.66
N LYS A 552 -6.24 -11.03 40.49
CA LYS A 552 -5.37 -9.87 40.21
C LYS A 552 -5.74 -8.69 41.11
N SER A 553 -7.03 -8.47 41.32
CA SER A 553 -7.51 -7.42 42.20
C SER A 553 -7.09 -7.60 43.66
N ALA A 554 -6.92 -8.85 44.06
CA ALA A 554 -6.46 -9.21 45.38
C ALA A 554 -4.94 -9.01 45.61
N GLN A 555 -4.16 -8.65 44.58
CA GLN A 555 -2.71 -8.45 44.72
C GLN A 555 -2.33 -7.04 45.20
N GLY A 556 -3.24 -6.07 45.12
CA GLY A 556 -3.04 -4.70 45.62
C GLY A 556 -3.45 -4.52 47.09
N GLU A 557 -3.17 -3.34 47.64
CA GLU A 557 -3.71 -2.95 48.96
C GLU A 557 -5.25 -2.92 48.91
N MET A 558 -5.90 -3.67 49.81
CA MET A 558 -7.35 -3.74 49.90
C MET A 558 -7.82 -3.67 51.34
N SER A 559 -9.03 -3.16 51.55
CA SER A 559 -9.70 -3.23 52.85
C SER A 559 -10.21 -4.63 53.17
N ASP A 560 -10.36 -4.97 54.45
CA ASP A 560 -10.92 -6.26 54.90
C ASP A 560 -12.29 -6.53 54.28
N ALA A 561 -13.12 -5.49 54.16
CA ALA A 561 -14.44 -5.57 53.54
C ALA A 561 -14.37 -5.93 52.04
N ALA A 562 -13.39 -5.40 51.31
CA ALA A 562 -13.15 -5.75 49.91
C ALA A 562 -12.64 -7.20 49.78
N SER A 563 -11.72 -7.61 50.66
CA SER A 563 -11.16 -8.97 50.70
C SER A 563 -12.23 -10.04 50.91
N ILE A 564 -13.19 -9.79 51.83
CA ILE A 564 -14.34 -10.68 52.05
C ILE A 564 -15.19 -10.79 50.79
N LYS A 565 -15.53 -9.66 50.15
CA LYS A 565 -16.34 -9.66 48.91
C LYS A 565 -15.69 -10.42 47.77
N VAL A 566 -14.37 -10.28 47.59
CA VAL A 566 -13.61 -11.03 46.58
C VAL A 566 -13.77 -12.54 46.79
N ARG A 567 -13.52 -13.03 48.01
CA ARG A 567 -13.68 -14.46 48.32
C ARG A 567 -15.11 -14.95 48.12
N SER A 568 -16.11 -14.16 48.54
CA SER A 568 -17.51 -14.50 48.33
C SER A 568 -17.86 -14.60 46.85
N MET A 569 -17.40 -13.66 46.02
CA MET A 569 -17.67 -13.69 44.58
C MET A 569 -17.00 -14.89 43.88
N ILE A 570 -15.77 -15.26 44.26
CA ILE A 570 -15.11 -16.48 43.75
C ILE A 570 -15.94 -17.73 44.10
N SER A 571 -16.47 -17.83 45.32
CA SER A 571 -17.34 -18.95 45.68
C SER A 571 -18.63 -18.94 44.83
N ILE A 572 -19.26 -17.78 44.66
CA ILE A 572 -20.51 -17.64 43.91
C ILE A 572 -20.34 -18.07 42.46
N ILE A 573 -19.29 -17.61 41.76
CA ILE A 573 -19.08 -17.97 40.36
C ILE A 573 -18.80 -19.47 40.19
N ASN A 574 -18.02 -20.07 41.09
CA ASN A 574 -17.75 -21.52 41.07
C ASN A 574 -19.02 -22.34 41.34
N ASP A 575 -19.91 -21.85 42.23
CA ASP A 575 -21.18 -22.50 42.53
C ASP A 575 -22.20 -22.32 41.39
N MET A 576 -22.09 -21.23 40.62
CA MET A 576 -22.96 -20.97 39.46
C MET A 576 -22.53 -21.70 38.18
N GLU A 577 -21.25 -22.04 38.06
CA GLU A 577 -20.76 -22.87 36.95
C GLU A 577 -21.17 -24.34 37.09
N ARG A 578 -21.27 -24.81 38.34
CA ARG A 578 -21.71 -26.18 38.66
C ARG A 578 -23.20 -26.37 38.48
#